data_AF-W2H9Z8-F1
#
_entry.id   AF-W2H9Z8-F1
#
_cell.length_a   1.000
_cell.length_b   1.000
_cell.length_c   1.000
_cell.angle_alpha   90.00
_cell.angle_beta   90.00
_cell.angle_gamma   90.00
#
_symmetry.space_group_name_H-M   'P 1'
#
loop_
_entity.id
_entity.type
_entity.pdbx_description
1 polymer ?
#
loop_
_entity_poly.entity_id
_entity_poly.type
_entity_poly.pdbx_seq_one_letter_code
_entity_poly.pdbx_strand_id
1 'polypeptide(L)' 'MERQNDFARFKVRSSNNEVKLSKMFALVEDVKAKMHIREYSVSQTTLEQIFNSFASQQEEEQGAIRGVYQGA' A
#
# COMPACT_ATOMS: atom_id res chain seq x y z
N MET A 1 17.61 18.29 13.35
CA MET A 1 17.73 17.52 12.09
C MET A 1 16.83 16.29 12.23
N GLU A 2 15.53 16.45 11.94
CA GLU A 2 14.56 15.36 12.03
C GLU A 2 14.86 14.32 10.95
N ARG A 3 15.18 13.08 11.34
CA ARG A 3 15.30 11.96 10.41
C ARG A 3 13.90 11.46 10.06
N GLN A 4 13.26 12.04 9.05
CA GLN A 4 11.92 11.66 8.59
C GLN A 4 11.90 10.41 7.67
N ASN A 5 12.97 9.61 7.58
CA ASN A 5 13.09 8.54 6.58
C ASN A 5 13.58 7.20 7.16
N ASP A 6 12.98 6.74 8.26
CA ASP A 6 13.32 5.44 8.89
C ASP A 6 12.44 4.26 8.40
N PHE A 7 11.50 4.47 7.47
CA PHE A 7 10.56 3.43 7.00
C PHE A 7 10.64 3.20 5.49
N ALA A 8 10.80 1.93 5.09
CA ALA A 8 10.70 1.49 3.70
C ALA A 8 9.45 0.62 3.51
N ARG A 9 8.65 0.91 2.47
CA ARG A 9 7.45 0.14 2.13
C ARG A 9 7.62 -0.56 0.79
N PHE A 10 7.50 -1.88 0.80
CA PHE A 10 7.58 -2.70 -0.41
C PHE A 10 6.23 -3.37 -0.68
N LYS A 11 5.80 -3.38 -1.96
CA LYS A 11 4.60 -4.10 -2.41
C LYS A 11 5.05 -5.25 -3.31
N VAL A 12 4.94 -6.48 -2.80
CA VAL A 12 5.27 -7.69 -3.56
C VAL A 12 4.04 -8.12 -4.34
N ARG A 13 4.15 -8.27 -5.67
CA ARG A 13 3.10 -8.85 -6.51
C ARG A 13 3.41 -10.33 -6.72
N SER A 14 2.40 -11.19 -6.55
CA SER A 14 2.48 -12.62 -6.87
C SER A 14 1.45 -12.92 -7.95
N SER A 15 1.86 -13.61 -9.01
CA SER A 15 0.99 -13.96 -10.14
C SER A 15 -0.08 -15.00 -9.77
N ASN A 16 0.17 -15.88 -8.80
CA ASN A 16 -0.67 -17.05 -8.51
C ASN A 16 -0.95 -17.28 -7.01
N ASN A 17 -1.02 -16.22 -6.20
CA ASN A 17 -1.28 -16.32 -4.75
C ASN A 17 -0.24 -17.19 -3.99
N GLU A 18 0.95 -17.39 -4.58
CA GLU A 18 2.02 -18.21 -4.01
C GLU A 18 2.73 -17.52 -2.84
N VAL A 19 2.62 -16.19 -2.76
CA VAL A 19 3.15 -15.40 -1.67
C VAL A 19 2.16 -15.42 -0.51
N LYS A 20 2.33 -16.41 0.37
CA LYS A 20 1.61 -16.49 1.64
C LYS A 20 2.26 -15.56 2.68
N LEU A 21 1.43 -14.97 3.54
CA LEU A 21 1.89 -14.16 4.68
C LEU A 21 2.88 -14.92 5.56
N SER A 22 2.62 -16.21 5.82
CA SER A 22 3.51 -17.07 6.61
C SER A 22 4.92 -17.17 6.03
N LYS A 23 5.04 -17.29 4.69
CA LYS A 23 6.33 -17.35 4.00
C LYS A 23 7.07 -16.01 4.09
N MET A 24 6.35 -14.90 3.94
CA MET A 24 6.94 -13.56 4.06
C MET A 24 7.39 -13.26 5.49
N PHE A 25 6.60 -13.62 6.49
CA PHE A 25 6.96 -13.48 7.89
C PHE A 25 8.24 -14.27 8.22
N ALA A 26 8.31 -15.55 7.79
CA ALA A 26 9.51 -16.38 7.99
C ALA A 26 10.77 -15.78 7.35
N LEU A 27 10.66 -15.25 6.12
CA LEU A 27 11.79 -14.62 5.43
C LEU A 27 12.29 -13.36 6.15
N VAL A 28 11.38 -12.53 6.66
CA VAL A 28 11.77 -11.31 7.39
C VAL A 28 12.41 -11.66 8.73
N GLU A 29 11.88 -12.64 9.47
CA GLU A 29 12.48 -13.10 10.72
C GLU A 29 13.90 -13.65 10.54
N ASP A 30 14.16 -14.40 9.46
CA ASP A 30 15.50 -14.95 9.17
C ASP A 30 16.57 -13.85 8.96
N VAL A 31 16.18 -12.73 8.35
CA VAL A 31 17.11 -11.62 8.06
C VAL A 31 17.07 -10.51 9.12
N LYS A 32 16.11 -10.53 10.05
CA LYS A 32 15.84 -9.45 11.01
C LYS A 32 17.06 -9.04 11.82
N ALA A 33 17.76 -10.03 12.40
CA ALA A 33 18.94 -9.78 13.21
C ALA A 33 20.11 -9.23 12.37
N LYS A 34 20.31 -9.81 11.17
CA LYS A 34 21.38 -9.41 10.25
C LYS A 34 21.19 -8.00 9.69
N MET A 35 19.95 -7.62 9.43
CA MET A 35 19.58 -6.31 8.88
C MET A 35 19.27 -5.27 9.97
N HIS A 36 19.37 -5.62 11.25
CA HIS A 36 19.04 -4.76 12.39
C HIS A 36 17.63 -4.15 12.30
N ILE A 37 16.65 -4.92 11.82
CA ILE A 37 15.25 -4.47 11.71
C ILE A 37 14.65 -4.44 13.12
N ARG A 38 14.30 -3.24 13.60
CA ARG A 38 13.65 -3.04 14.90
C ARG A 38 12.18 -3.46 14.86
N GLU A 39 11.45 -2.95 13.88
CA GLU A 39 10.01 -3.16 13.74
C GLU A 39 9.66 -3.33 12.27
N TYR A 40 8.70 -4.21 11.99
CA TYR A 40 8.15 -4.40 10.65
C TYR A 40 6.70 -4.86 10.74
N SER A 41 5.96 -4.66 9.65
CA SER A 41 4.62 -5.24 9.47
C SER A 41 4.53 -5.89 8.10
N VAL A 42 3.81 -7.01 8.03
CA VAL A 42 3.49 -7.68 6.77
C VAL A 42 1.98 -7.78 6.68
N SER A 43 1.40 -7.23 5.61
CA SER A 43 -0.03 -7.28 5.35
C SER A 43 -0.30 -7.76 3.94
N GLN A 44 -1.37 -8.53 3.78
CA GLN A 44 -1.88 -8.94 2.48
C GLN A 44 -2.97 -7.96 2.12
N THR A 45 -2.83 -7.25 1.00
CA THR A 45 -3.90 -6.39 0.50
C THR A 45 -5.02 -7.30 0.02
N THR A 46 -6.20 -7.20 0.65
CA THR A 46 -7.38 -7.93 0.21
C THR A 46 -7.92 -7.31 -1.07
N LEU A 47 -8.69 -8.08 -1.85
CA LEU A 47 -9.41 -7.54 -3.00
C LEU A 47 -10.29 -6.36 -2.56
N GLU A 48 -10.92 -6.44 -1.40
CA GLU A 48 -11.71 -5.37 -0.82
C GLU A 48 -10.90 -4.09 -0.58
N GLN A 49 -9.66 -4.18 -0.09
CA GLN A 49 -8.78 -3.01 0.03
C GLN A 49 -8.32 -2.44 -1.31
N ILE A 50 -8.21 -3.29 -2.35
CA ILE A 50 -7.97 -2.84 -3.72
C ILE A 50 -9.21 -2.08 -4.23
N PHE A 51 -10.40 -2.64 -4.06
CA PHE A 51 -11.66 -2.00 -4.41
C PHE A 51 -11.86 -0.67 -3.67
N ASN A 52 -11.62 -0.62 -2.36
CA ASN A 52 -11.72 0.61 -1.56
C ASN A 52 -10.68 1.64 -1.98
N SER A 53 -9.47 1.23 -2.34
CA SER A 53 -8.45 2.15 -2.87
C SER A 53 -8.82 2.69 -4.25
N PHE A 54 -9.52 1.93 -5.08
CA PHE A 54 -10.05 2.42 -6.36
C PHE A 54 -11.24 3.37 -6.15
N ALA A 55 -12.13 3.06 -5.21
CA ALA A 55 -13.27 3.91 -4.88
C ALA A 55 -12.82 5.25 -4.27
N SER A 56 -11.84 5.24 -3.35
CA SER A 56 -11.31 6.46 -2.74
C SER A 56 -10.56 7.37 -3.72
N GLN A 57 -10.04 6.82 -4.82
CA GLN A 57 -9.42 7.62 -5.89
C GLN A 57 -10.47 8.31 -6.80
N GLN A 58 -11.70 7.80 -6.86
CA GLN A 58 -12.78 8.42 -7.65
C GLN A 58 -13.40 9.63 -6.95
N GLU A 59 -13.33 9.72 -5.62
CA GLU A 59 -13.83 10.87 -4.87
C GLU A 59 -12.88 12.09 -4.98
N GLU A 60 -11.58 11.88 -5.20
CA GLU A 60 -10.60 12.98 -5.45
C GLU A 60 -10.68 13.56 -6.88
N GLU A 61 -11.26 12.85 -7.86
CA GLU A 61 -11.48 13.35 -9.23
C GLU A 61 -12.86 14.01 -9.47
N GLN A 62 -13.68 14.23 -8.44
CA GLN A 62 -14.89 15.07 -8.56
C GLN A 62 -14.64 16.55 -8.26
N GLY A 63 -13.36 16.96 -8.20
CA GLY A 63 -12.95 18.36 -8.19
C GLY A 63 -13.04 19.02 -9.57
N ALA A 64 -14.19 19.63 -9.86
CA ALA A 64 -14.44 20.64 -10.89
C ALA A 64 -14.56 20.19 -12.36
N ILE A 65 -15.75 19.71 -12.74
CA ILE A 65 -16.30 20.08 -14.06
C ILE A 65 -17.01 21.44 -13.90
N ARG A 66 -16.20 22.52 -13.92
CA ARG A 66 -16.66 23.88 -14.20
C ARG A 66 -17.19 23.89 -15.63
N GLY A 67 -18.47 23.62 -15.84
CA GLY A 67 -18.98 23.53 -17.21
C GLY A 67 -20.47 23.40 -17.40
N VAL A 68 -21.34 23.81 -16.47
CA VAL A 68 -22.77 23.94 -16.78
C VAL A 68 -23.41 25.08 -15.97
N TYR A 69 -23.08 26.32 -16.30
CA TYR A 69 -24.04 27.42 -16.19
C TYR A 69 -24.16 28.01 -17.58
N GLN A 70 -25.18 27.51 -18.29
CA GLN A 70 -25.60 27.99 -19.60
C GLN A 70 -26.07 29.44 -19.45
N GLY A 71 -25.42 30.33 -20.18
CA GLY A 71 -25.94 31.68 -20.43
C GLY A 71 -27.07 31.63 -21.46
N ALA A 72 -27.84 32.72 -21.42
CA ALA A 72 -29.02 33.09 -22.22
C ALA A 72 -30.36 32.54 -21.72
#